data_AF-A0A3C0AD05-F1
#
_entry.id   AF-A0A3C0AD05-F1
#
_cell.length_a   1.000
_cell.length_b   1.000
_cell.length_c   1.000
_cell.angle_alpha   90.00
_cell.angle_beta   90.00
_cell.angle_gamma   90.00
#
_symmetry.space_group_name_H-M   'P 1'
#
loop_
_entity.id
_entity.type
_entity.pdbx_description
1 polymer ?
#
loop_
_entity_poly.entity_id
_entity_poly.type
_entity_poly.pdbx_seq_one_letter_code
_entity_poly.pdbx_strand_id
1 'polypeptide(L)'
;MFQWKFCSVLLLVLVCHNSTGLGQQTFQSPLYQAHAHNDYRQKHPLQDALKNGFWSVEADIFLVEGELLVGHSQDELSKDRTLRKLYLNPLKKHFQEKKQESNESSPPFTLLIDIKTDGEDVYQVLRNQLREYRDFLYTYHDGKTIRHPVQVVISGDRPVKMIAADNPRFAGIDGRLSDLSSDKPSQLMPLISDRW
;
A
#
# COMPACT_ATOMS: atom_id res chain seq x y z
N MET A 1 -40.51 -40.90 -66.83
CA MET A 1 -39.44 -40.12 -66.20
C MET A 1 -40.04 -39.31 -65.07
N PHE A 2 -39.92 -39.79 -63.83
CA PHE A 2 -40.47 -39.14 -62.63
C PHE A 2 -39.27 -38.64 -61.81
N GLN A 3 -39.14 -37.33 -61.63
CA GLN A 3 -38.10 -36.75 -60.76
C GLN A 3 -38.72 -36.36 -59.42
N TRP A 4 -38.23 -36.96 -58.34
CA TRP A 4 -38.50 -36.52 -56.97
C TRP A 4 -37.54 -35.39 -56.59
N LYS A 5 -38.10 -34.26 -56.13
CA LYS A 5 -37.33 -33.19 -55.48
C LYS A 5 -37.29 -33.49 -53.97
N PHE A 6 -36.13 -33.81 -53.44
CA PHE A 6 -35.91 -33.81 -52.00
C PHE A 6 -35.75 -32.35 -51.52
N CYS A 7 -36.64 -31.90 -50.65
CA CYS A 7 -36.52 -30.64 -49.93
C CYS A 7 -35.81 -30.94 -48.60
N SER A 8 -34.55 -30.52 -48.46
CA SER A 8 -33.87 -30.55 -47.15
C SER A 8 -34.27 -29.32 -46.36
N VAL A 9 -34.95 -29.54 -45.23
CA VAL A 9 -35.19 -28.52 -44.21
C VAL A 9 -33.98 -28.52 -43.28
N LEU A 10 -33.19 -27.43 -43.30
CA LEU A 10 -32.11 -27.22 -42.35
C LEU A 10 -32.71 -26.69 -41.03
N LEU A 11 -32.67 -27.50 -39.97
CA LEU A 11 -33.08 -27.08 -38.62
C LEU A 11 -31.90 -26.38 -37.94
N LEU A 12 -31.97 -25.06 -37.76
CA LEU A 12 -30.94 -24.28 -37.08
C LEU A 12 -31.21 -24.28 -35.56
N VAL A 13 -30.44 -25.02 -34.78
CA VAL A 13 -30.50 -24.99 -33.31
C VAL A 13 -29.54 -23.91 -32.80
N LEU A 14 -30.08 -22.80 -32.32
CA LEU A 14 -29.33 -21.75 -31.62
C LEU A 14 -29.12 -22.16 -30.16
N VAL A 15 -27.91 -22.59 -29.82
CA VAL A 15 -27.50 -22.83 -28.43
C VAL A 15 -26.95 -21.53 -27.85
N CYS A 16 -27.77 -20.82 -27.09
CA CYS A 16 -27.33 -19.66 -26.30
C CYS A 16 -26.44 -20.14 -25.15
N HIS A 17 -25.12 -19.93 -25.25
CA HIS A 17 -24.20 -20.09 -24.13
C HIS A 17 -24.24 -18.84 -23.26
N ASN A 18 -24.84 -18.93 -22.07
CA ASN A 18 -24.67 -17.93 -21.02
C ASN A 18 -23.30 -18.13 -20.38
N SER A 19 -22.30 -17.38 -20.86
CA SER A 19 -20.99 -17.31 -20.22
C SER A 19 -21.05 -16.36 -19.03
N THR A 20 -21.47 -16.85 -17.86
CA THR A 20 -21.18 -16.17 -16.58
C THR A 20 -19.70 -16.36 -16.25
N GLY A 21 -18.85 -15.53 -16.87
CA GLY A 21 -17.44 -15.44 -16.50
C GLY A 21 -17.30 -14.67 -15.20
N LEU A 22 -17.20 -15.37 -14.07
CA LEU A 22 -16.57 -14.83 -12.87
C LEU A 22 -15.09 -14.62 -13.20
N GLY A 23 -14.73 -13.41 -13.60
CA GLY A 23 -13.34 -13.03 -13.84
C GLY A 23 -12.55 -13.17 -12.54
N GLN A 24 -11.81 -14.28 -12.41
CA GLN A 24 -10.90 -14.48 -11.31
C GLN A 24 -9.81 -13.40 -11.40
N GLN A 25 -9.78 -12.48 -10.44
CA GLN A 25 -8.73 -11.46 -10.40
C GLN A 25 -7.38 -12.15 -10.26
N THR A 26 -6.58 -12.14 -11.33
CA THR A 26 -5.22 -12.65 -11.32
C THR A 26 -4.32 -11.58 -10.70
N PHE A 27 -3.93 -11.79 -9.45
CA PHE A 27 -2.85 -11.02 -8.83
C PHE A 27 -1.51 -11.55 -9.37
N GLN A 28 -0.65 -10.65 -9.83
CA GLN A 28 0.74 -11.00 -10.14
C GLN A 28 1.48 -11.43 -8.86
N SER A 29 2.50 -12.27 -9.01
CA SER A 29 3.41 -12.58 -7.90
C SER A 29 4.03 -11.29 -7.34
N PRO A 30 4.24 -11.21 -6.01
CA PRO A 30 4.91 -10.05 -5.40
C PRO A 30 6.28 -9.76 -6.02
N LEU A 31 6.47 -8.50 -6.42
CA LEU A 31 7.73 -7.92 -6.85
C LEU A 31 8.30 -7.13 -5.66
N TYR A 32 9.06 -7.81 -4.81
CA TYR A 32 9.55 -7.24 -3.54
C TYR A 32 10.44 -6.00 -3.68
N GLN A 33 10.98 -5.76 -4.88
CA GLN A 33 11.80 -4.57 -5.19
C GLN A 33 11.05 -3.51 -6.01
N ALA A 34 9.77 -3.72 -6.34
CA ALA A 34 8.98 -2.77 -7.11
C ALA A 34 8.28 -1.76 -6.19
N HIS A 35 8.48 -0.48 -6.50
CA HIS A 35 7.92 0.65 -5.76
C HIS A 35 7.06 1.54 -6.66
N ALA A 36 5.82 1.81 -6.23
CA ALA A 36 4.89 2.69 -6.93
C ALA A 36 5.00 4.10 -6.34
N HIS A 37 5.83 4.92 -6.97
CA HIS A 37 6.05 6.31 -6.60
C HIS A 37 4.79 7.14 -6.89
N ASN A 38 4.37 7.98 -5.95
CA ASN A 38 3.14 8.76 -6.01
C ASN A 38 1.90 7.93 -6.43
N ASP A 39 1.72 6.75 -5.82
CA ASP A 39 0.67 5.79 -6.17
C ASP A 39 -0.74 6.42 -6.13
N TYR A 40 -0.94 7.44 -5.32
CA TYR A 40 -2.21 8.17 -5.21
C TYR A 40 -2.62 8.87 -6.52
N ARG A 41 -1.70 9.10 -7.46
CA ARG A 41 -2.02 9.67 -8.78
C ARG A 41 -2.55 8.62 -9.77
N GLN A 42 -2.51 7.34 -9.42
CA GLN A 42 -3.07 6.28 -10.25
C GLN A 42 -4.60 6.29 -10.25
N LYS A 43 -5.21 5.66 -11.26
CA LYS A 43 -6.67 5.60 -11.39
C LYS A 43 -7.33 4.87 -10.22
N HIS A 44 -6.73 3.77 -9.76
CA HIS A 44 -7.15 3.06 -8.56
C HIS A 44 -5.94 2.89 -7.62
N PRO A 45 -5.65 3.90 -6.78
CA PRO A 45 -4.53 3.86 -5.83
C PRO A 45 -4.56 2.56 -5.02
N LEU A 46 -3.36 2.02 -4.76
CA LEU A 46 -3.07 0.76 -4.09
C LEU A 46 -3.56 -0.50 -4.82
N GLN A 47 -4.77 -0.48 -5.38
CA GLN A 47 -5.37 -1.63 -6.07
C GLN A 47 -4.59 -1.98 -7.34
N ASP A 48 -4.28 -0.97 -8.16
CA ASP A 48 -3.50 -1.18 -9.39
C ASP A 48 -2.07 -1.64 -9.04
N ALA A 49 -1.44 -1.07 -8.00
CA ALA A 49 -0.13 -1.51 -7.52
C ALA A 49 -0.14 -2.98 -7.09
N LEU A 50 -1.04 -3.38 -6.19
CA LEU A 50 -1.16 -4.76 -5.71
C LEU A 50 -1.47 -5.75 -6.84
N LYS A 51 -2.37 -5.37 -7.77
CA LYS A 51 -2.71 -6.18 -8.94
C LYS A 51 -1.48 -6.46 -9.82
N ASN A 52 -0.62 -5.46 -10.00
CA ASN A 52 0.61 -5.56 -10.77
C ASN A 52 1.81 -6.10 -9.95
N GLY A 53 1.58 -6.54 -8.71
CA GLY A 53 2.60 -7.17 -7.87
C GLY A 53 3.54 -6.19 -7.17
N PHE A 54 3.31 -4.87 -7.24
CA PHE A 54 4.13 -3.90 -6.50
C PHE A 54 4.04 -4.17 -5.00
N TRP A 55 5.18 -4.16 -4.32
CA TRP A 55 5.28 -4.46 -2.88
C TRP A 55 5.68 -3.26 -2.03
N SER A 56 5.68 -2.09 -2.65
CA SER A 56 5.94 -0.82 -2.00
C SER A 56 5.16 0.28 -2.73
N VAL A 57 4.54 1.19 -1.99
CA VAL A 57 3.80 2.35 -2.52
C VAL A 57 4.15 3.60 -1.72
N GLU A 58 4.07 4.77 -2.35
CA GLU A 58 4.27 6.06 -1.70
C GLU A 58 2.98 6.87 -1.59
N ALA A 59 2.80 7.52 -0.44
CA ALA A 59 1.72 8.46 -0.17
C ALA A 59 2.27 9.76 0.43
N ASP A 60 2.13 10.86 -0.30
CA ASP A 60 2.43 12.21 0.18
C ASP A 60 1.27 12.68 1.04
N ILE A 61 1.54 13.15 2.26
CA ILE A 61 0.49 13.58 3.19
C ILE A 61 0.66 15.00 3.69
N PHE A 62 -0.50 15.62 3.93
CA PHE A 62 -0.66 16.91 4.60
C PHE A 62 -1.66 16.77 5.75
N LEU A 63 -1.44 17.51 6.84
CA LEU A 63 -2.43 17.68 7.90
C LEU A 63 -3.34 18.87 7.58
N VAL A 64 -4.64 18.60 7.41
CA VAL A 64 -5.64 19.64 7.14
C VAL A 64 -6.85 19.40 8.04
N GLU A 65 -7.19 20.40 8.86
CA GLU A 65 -8.35 20.35 9.78
C GLU A 65 -8.39 19.09 10.68
N GLY A 66 -7.22 18.58 11.08
CA GLY A 66 -7.11 17.40 11.95
C GLY A 66 -7.13 16.04 11.22
N GLU A 67 -7.19 16.03 9.88
CA GLU A 67 -7.17 14.82 9.05
C GLU A 67 -5.94 14.77 8.15
N LEU A 68 -5.49 13.56 7.82
CA LEU A 68 -4.35 13.33 6.92
C LEU A 68 -4.83 13.13 5.50
N LEU A 69 -4.69 14.18 4.68
CA LEU A 69 -5.06 14.18 3.27
C LEU A 69 -3.85 13.80 2.41
N VAL A 70 -4.12 13.13 1.28
CA VAL A 70 -3.10 12.61 0.37
C VAL A 70 -3.07 13.44 -0.91
N GLY A 71 -1.88 13.92 -1.28
CA GLY A 71 -1.60 14.66 -2.50
C GLY A 71 -0.19 15.24 -2.49
N HIS A 72 0.36 15.57 -3.66
CA HIS A 72 1.73 16.09 -3.74
C HIS A 72 1.84 17.56 -3.30
N SER A 73 0.78 18.32 -3.55
CA SER A 73 0.65 19.75 -3.25
C SER A 73 -0.74 20.06 -2.69
N GLN A 74 -0.88 21.23 -2.07
CA GLN A 74 -2.12 21.62 -1.38
C GLN A 74 -3.34 21.71 -2.30
N ASP A 75 -3.15 22.02 -3.59
CA ASP A 75 -4.20 22.09 -4.60
C ASP A 75 -4.70 20.72 -5.08
N GLU A 76 -3.95 19.63 -4.85
CA GLU A 76 -4.39 18.25 -5.11
C GLU A 76 -5.27 17.68 -3.98
N LEU A 77 -5.36 18.37 -2.84
CA LEU A 77 -6.01 17.84 -1.64
C LEU A 77 -7.52 17.80 -1.78
N SER A 78 -8.10 16.71 -1.30
CA SER A 78 -9.55 16.53 -1.21
C SER A 78 -9.90 15.80 0.08
N LYS A 79 -11.02 16.20 0.70
CA LYS A 79 -11.58 15.54 1.90
C LYS A 79 -11.97 14.08 1.65
N ASP A 80 -12.06 13.67 0.38
CA ASP A 80 -12.31 12.28 0.00
C ASP A 80 -11.04 11.44 -0.14
N ARG A 81 -9.87 12.07 -0.18
CA ARG A 81 -8.57 11.43 -0.41
C ARG A 81 -7.73 11.40 0.87
N THR A 82 -8.29 10.83 1.94
CA THR A 82 -7.57 10.65 3.21
C THR A 82 -6.62 9.45 3.15
N LEU A 83 -5.55 9.47 3.95
CA LEU A 83 -4.63 8.33 4.12
C LEU A 83 -5.35 7.04 4.49
N ARG A 84 -6.35 7.12 5.39
CA ARG A 84 -7.17 5.97 5.80
C ARG A 84 -7.95 5.36 4.64
N LYS A 85 -8.67 6.19 3.88
CA LYS A 85 -9.49 5.76 2.75
C LYS A 85 -8.65 5.13 1.64
N LEU A 86 -7.51 5.73 1.28
CA LEU A 86 -6.69 5.28 0.16
C LEU A 86 -5.78 4.10 0.52
N TYR A 87 -5.22 4.07 1.74
CA TYR A 87 -4.15 3.13 2.07
C TYR A 87 -4.45 2.25 3.29
N LEU A 88 -4.70 2.83 4.47
CA LEU A 88 -4.74 2.03 5.70
C LEU A 88 -5.93 1.06 5.74
N ASN A 89 -7.13 1.50 5.35
CA ASN A 89 -8.32 0.64 5.31
C ASN A 89 -8.19 -0.47 4.25
N PRO A 90 -7.81 -0.17 2.99
CA PRO A 90 -7.72 -1.23 1.99
C PRO A 90 -6.54 -2.18 2.24
N LEU A 91 -5.40 -1.72 2.77
CA LEU A 91 -4.29 -2.60 3.18
C LEU A 91 -4.72 -3.55 4.29
N LYS A 92 -5.38 -3.04 5.33
CA LYS A 92 -5.91 -3.87 6.42
C LYS A 92 -6.81 -4.96 5.85
N LYS A 93 -7.74 -4.60 4.96
CA LYS A 93 -8.62 -5.57 4.28
C LYS A 93 -7.83 -6.60 3.48
N HIS A 94 -6.91 -6.16 2.63
CA HIS A 94 -6.11 -7.03 1.75
C HIS A 94 -5.34 -8.10 2.52
N PHE A 95 -4.74 -7.73 3.66
CA PHE A 95 -3.90 -8.63 4.43
C PHE A 95 -4.64 -9.43 5.50
N GLN A 96 -5.76 -8.92 6.03
CA GLN A 96 -6.64 -9.69 6.93
C GLN A 96 -7.20 -10.94 6.24
N GLU A 97 -7.56 -10.84 4.97
CA GLU A 97 -8.08 -11.98 4.19
C GLU A 97 -7.01 -13.05 3.94
N LYS A 98 -5.73 -12.67 3.91
CA LYS A 98 -4.60 -13.57 3.59
C LYS A 98 -3.92 -14.19 4.82
N LYS A 99 -4.11 -13.62 6.01
CA LYS A 99 -3.45 -14.03 7.28
C LYS A 99 -1.93 -14.24 7.14
N GLN A 100 -1.27 -13.42 6.33
CA GLN A 100 0.14 -13.58 6.00
C GLN A 100 0.99 -12.73 6.95
N GLU A 101 1.85 -13.37 7.73
CA GLU A 101 2.92 -12.69 8.46
C GLU A 101 4.15 -12.50 7.56
N SER A 102 4.86 -11.39 7.73
CA SER A 102 6.10 -11.12 7.00
C SER A 102 7.25 -11.97 7.54
N ASN A 103 8.14 -12.44 6.66
CA ASN A 103 9.39 -13.13 7.01
C ASN A 103 10.48 -12.81 5.97
N GLU A 104 11.63 -13.49 6.02
CA GLU A 104 12.75 -13.21 5.11
C GLU A 104 12.45 -13.55 3.64
N SER A 105 11.67 -14.61 3.39
CA SER A 105 11.25 -15.00 2.03
C SER A 105 10.02 -14.24 1.54
N SER A 106 9.33 -13.53 2.44
CA SER A 106 8.18 -12.69 2.14
C SER A 106 8.21 -11.43 3.01
N PRO A 107 9.01 -10.43 2.61
CA PRO A 107 9.16 -9.20 3.39
C PRO A 107 7.82 -8.45 3.51
N PRO A 108 7.67 -7.56 4.50
CA PRO A 108 6.46 -6.78 4.62
C PRO A 108 6.26 -5.88 3.39
N PHE A 109 5.01 -5.63 3.03
CA PHE A 109 4.64 -4.59 2.08
C PHE A 109 4.99 -3.22 2.68
N THR A 110 5.66 -2.37 1.91
CA THR A 110 6.07 -1.05 2.40
C THR A 110 5.04 0.02 2.02
N LEU A 111 4.47 0.68 3.03
CA LEU A 111 3.77 1.95 2.85
C LEU A 111 4.75 3.07 3.21
N LEU A 112 5.34 3.69 2.19
CA LEU A 112 6.20 4.86 2.35
C LEU A 112 5.29 6.09 2.46
N ILE A 113 5.37 6.80 3.59
CA ILE A 113 4.59 8.02 3.83
C ILE A 113 5.54 9.20 3.78
N ASP A 114 5.41 10.06 2.77
CA ASP A 114 6.20 11.29 2.65
C ASP A 114 5.44 12.44 3.33
N ILE A 115 5.96 12.93 4.45
CA ILE A 115 5.39 14.08 5.14
C ILE A 115 5.89 15.36 4.47
N LYS A 116 4.98 16.14 3.90
CA LYS A 116 5.37 17.28 3.06
C LYS A 116 5.79 18.51 3.85
N THR A 117 5.23 18.71 5.04
CA THR A 117 5.49 19.86 5.92
C THR A 117 5.04 19.53 7.35
N ASP A 118 5.51 20.30 8.33
CA ASP A 118 5.08 20.27 9.72
C ASP A 118 5.21 18.88 10.35
N GLY A 119 6.39 18.27 10.16
CA GLY A 119 6.71 16.88 10.46
C GLY A 119 6.24 16.38 11.82
N GLU A 120 6.52 17.15 12.88
CA GLU A 120 6.11 16.79 14.23
C GLU A 120 4.59 16.74 14.36
N ASP A 121 3.86 17.79 13.97
CA ASP A 121 2.41 17.88 14.10
C ASP A 121 1.69 16.82 13.25
N VAL A 122 2.13 16.63 12.00
CA VAL A 122 1.62 15.56 11.12
C VAL A 122 1.86 14.18 11.75
N TYR A 123 3.06 13.92 12.26
CA TYR A 123 3.39 12.64 12.86
C TYR A 123 2.57 12.36 14.13
N GLN A 124 2.24 13.38 14.93
CA GLN A 124 1.38 13.21 16.09
C GLN A 124 -0.03 12.70 15.72
N VAL A 125 -0.57 13.17 14.59
CA VAL A 125 -1.85 12.68 14.07
C VAL A 125 -1.65 11.29 13.46
N LEU A 126 -0.61 11.10 12.66
CA LEU A 126 -0.30 9.83 12.01
C LEU A 126 -0.11 8.69 13.00
N ARG A 127 0.70 8.86 14.05
CA ARG A 127 0.93 7.83 15.08
C ARG A 127 -0.40 7.39 15.74
N ASN A 128 -1.31 8.34 15.97
CA ASN A 128 -2.61 8.06 16.55
C ASN A 128 -3.47 7.24 15.58
N GLN A 129 -3.44 7.59 14.28
CA GLN A 129 -4.11 6.77 13.27
C GLN A 129 -3.49 5.37 13.22
N LEU A 130 -2.17 5.24 13.07
CA LEU A 130 -1.47 3.95 12.96
C LEU A 130 -1.73 3.01 14.15
N ARG A 131 -1.87 3.54 15.37
CA ARG A 131 -2.22 2.76 16.56
C ARG A 131 -3.54 1.97 16.41
N GLU A 132 -4.49 2.48 15.64
CA GLU A 132 -5.77 1.81 15.34
C GLU A 132 -5.60 0.64 14.35
N TYR A 133 -4.46 0.60 13.65
CA TYR A 133 -4.08 -0.39 12.65
C TYR A 133 -2.99 -1.36 13.15
N ARG A 134 -2.55 -1.24 14.41
CA ARG A 134 -1.40 -1.96 14.99
C ARG A 134 -1.38 -3.48 14.76
N ASP A 135 -2.54 -4.14 14.69
CA ASP A 135 -2.66 -5.59 14.60
C ASP A 135 -2.26 -6.19 13.23
N PHE A 136 -1.94 -5.36 12.22
CA PHE A 136 -1.32 -5.82 10.96
C PHE A 136 -0.12 -4.97 10.53
N LEU A 137 0.36 -4.08 11.40
CA LEU A 137 1.55 -3.29 11.14
C LEU A 137 2.79 -3.97 11.71
N TYR A 138 3.85 -4.01 10.93
CA TYR A 138 5.20 -4.32 11.40
C TYR A 138 5.59 -3.23 12.39
N THR A 139 5.76 -3.59 13.66
CA THR A 139 5.98 -2.64 14.76
C THR A 139 7.20 -3.01 15.59
N TYR A 140 7.61 -2.08 16.45
CA TYR A 140 8.64 -2.30 17.43
C TYR A 140 8.12 -1.97 18.82
N HIS A 141 8.28 -2.87 19.78
CA HIS A 141 7.81 -2.69 21.16
C HIS A 141 8.78 -3.37 22.13
N ASP A 142 9.21 -2.65 23.16
CA ASP A 142 10.06 -3.16 24.24
C ASP A 142 11.29 -3.95 23.76
N GLY A 143 12.05 -3.38 22.81
CA GLY A 143 13.25 -4.04 22.32
C GLY A 143 13.01 -5.01 21.15
N LYS A 144 11.75 -5.32 20.82
CA LYS A 144 11.40 -6.43 19.92
C LYS A 144 10.61 -5.97 18.70
N THR A 145 10.95 -6.57 17.56
CA THR A 145 10.15 -6.47 16.34
C THR A 145 8.94 -7.39 16.42
N ILE A 146 7.76 -6.85 16.16
CA ILE A 146 6.52 -7.61 15.94
C ILE A 146 6.28 -7.63 14.42
N ARG A 147 6.37 -8.82 13.84
CA ARG A 147 6.27 -9.02 12.39
C ARG A 147 4.82 -9.15 11.95
N HIS A 148 4.48 -8.38 10.94
CA HIS A 148 3.14 -8.27 10.38
C HIS A 148 3.26 -7.80 8.93
N PRO A 149 2.22 -7.95 8.11
CA PRO A 149 2.36 -7.85 6.66
C PRO A 149 2.71 -6.46 6.12
N VAL A 150 2.49 -5.38 6.87
CA VAL A 150 2.68 -4.01 6.36
C VAL A 150 3.68 -3.24 7.22
N GLN A 151 4.75 -2.73 6.63
CA GLN A 151 5.68 -1.82 7.28
C GLN A 151 5.41 -0.39 6.81
N VAL A 152 5.21 0.51 7.78
CA VAL A 152 5.15 1.95 7.50
C VAL A 152 6.55 2.54 7.64
N VAL A 153 6.96 3.35 6.66
CA VAL A 153 8.24 4.04 6.65
C VAL A 153 7.99 5.52 6.40
N ILE A 154 8.53 6.41 7.23
CA ILE A 154 8.32 7.85 7.10
C ILE A 154 9.47 8.49 6.30
N SER A 155 9.12 9.21 5.23
CA SER A 155 9.99 10.08 4.42
C SER A 155 9.57 11.56 4.56
N GLY A 156 10.19 12.44 3.77
CA GLY A 156 9.94 13.88 3.80
C GLY A 156 10.46 14.56 5.07
N ASP A 157 9.64 15.44 5.64
CA ASP A 157 9.85 16.15 6.90
C ASP A 157 9.67 15.20 8.10
N ARG A 158 10.68 14.36 8.32
CA ARG A 158 10.67 13.27 9.31
C ARG A 158 11.06 13.79 10.70
N PRO A 159 10.20 13.70 11.72
CA PRO A 159 10.59 13.99 13.10
C PRO A 159 11.37 12.81 13.70
N VAL A 160 12.62 12.62 13.26
CA VAL A 160 13.48 11.46 13.57
C VAL A 160 13.55 11.14 15.07
N LYS A 161 13.75 12.16 15.90
CA LYS A 161 13.85 11.99 17.36
C LYS A 161 12.53 11.52 17.97
N MET A 162 11.40 12.04 17.50
CA MET A 162 10.07 11.67 17.98
C MET A 162 9.75 10.22 17.60
N ILE A 163 9.97 9.84 16.33
CA ILE A 163 9.76 8.47 15.85
C ILE A 163 10.66 7.49 16.63
N ALA A 164 11.93 7.81 16.83
CA ALA A 164 12.86 6.93 17.54
C ALA A 164 12.50 6.71 19.01
N ALA A 165 11.84 7.70 19.65
CA ALA A 165 11.43 7.66 21.05
C ALA A 165 10.11 6.91 21.29
N ASP A 166 9.30 6.67 20.26
CA ASP A 166 8.03 5.96 20.39
C ASP A 166 8.22 4.52 20.90
N ASN A 167 7.36 4.09 21.83
CA ASN A 167 7.25 2.72 22.30
C ASN A 167 5.81 2.45 22.77
N PRO A 168 5.00 1.64 22.06
CA PRO A 168 5.30 0.97 20.79
C PRO A 168 5.54 1.96 19.65
N ARG A 169 6.47 1.65 18.76
CA ARG A 169 6.77 2.38 17.52
C ARG A 169 6.08 1.73 16.34
N PHE A 170 5.26 2.51 15.63
CA PHE A 170 4.44 2.04 14.51
C PHE A 170 5.06 2.27 13.12
N ALA A 171 6.19 2.97 13.04
CA ALA A 171 6.83 3.30 11.77
C ALA A 171 8.37 3.27 11.88
N GLY A 172 9.01 2.88 10.79
CA GLY A 172 10.43 3.14 10.55
C GLY A 172 10.65 4.50 9.89
N ILE A 173 11.90 4.82 9.63
CA ILE A 173 12.36 6.06 9.01
C ILE A 173 13.07 5.72 7.71
N ASP A 174 12.70 6.38 6.62
CA ASP A 174 13.55 6.44 5.43
C ASP A 174 14.73 7.34 5.78
N GLY A 175 15.94 6.79 5.94
CA GLY A 175 17.14 7.55 6.27
C GLY A 175 17.77 8.23 5.04
N ARG A 176 18.87 8.95 5.23
CA ARG A 176 19.64 9.59 4.15
C ARG A 176 20.98 8.90 3.92
N LEU A 177 21.68 9.21 2.82
CA LEU A 177 23.00 8.60 2.57
C LEU A 177 23.99 8.83 3.71
N SER A 178 23.88 9.98 4.40
CA SER A 178 24.66 10.29 5.60
C SER A 178 24.40 9.34 6.78
N ASP A 179 23.29 8.62 6.80
CA ASP A 179 22.96 7.65 7.86
C ASP A 179 23.57 6.26 7.61
N LEU A 180 24.13 5.98 6.44
CA LEU A 180 24.73 4.68 6.10
C LEU A 180 25.84 4.25 7.05
N SER A 181 26.61 5.21 7.57
CA SER A 181 27.69 4.97 8.53
C SER A 181 27.25 5.13 9.99
N SER A 182 25.96 5.38 10.24
CA SER A 182 25.45 5.53 11.61
C SER A 182 25.24 4.19 12.30
N ASP A 183 25.17 4.22 13.63
CA ASP A 183 24.88 3.07 14.49
C ASP A 183 23.37 2.79 14.65
N LYS A 184 22.53 3.52 13.90
CA LYS A 184 21.07 3.36 13.97
C LYS A 184 20.68 1.97 13.45
N PRO A 185 19.83 1.23 14.17
CA PRO A 185 19.47 -0.12 13.76
C PRO A 185 18.56 -0.10 12.53
N SER A 186 18.66 -1.12 11.67
CA SER A 186 17.85 -1.24 10.45
C SER A 186 16.33 -1.29 10.70
N GLN A 187 15.89 -1.74 11.88
CA GLN A 187 14.47 -1.67 12.27
C GLN A 187 13.98 -0.24 12.55
N LEU A 188 14.89 0.69 12.84
CA LEU A 188 14.57 2.13 12.93
C LEU A 188 14.69 2.77 11.55
N MET A 189 15.71 2.40 10.77
CA MET A 189 15.94 2.88 9.40
C MET A 189 15.91 1.73 8.38
N PRO A 190 14.72 1.22 8.01
CA PRO A 190 14.60 0.09 7.10
C PRO A 190 14.86 0.46 5.63
N LEU A 191 14.85 1.75 5.30
CA LEU A 191 15.12 2.29 3.98
C LEU A 191 16.17 3.40 4.10
N ILE A 192 17.03 3.50 3.09
CA ILE A 192 17.92 4.65 2.88
C ILE A 192 17.66 5.13 1.46
N SER A 193 17.31 6.40 1.33
CA SER A 193 17.16 7.07 0.04
C SER A 193 17.66 8.51 0.12
N ASP A 194 17.91 9.15 -1.02
CA ASP A 194 18.32 10.56 -1.05
C ASP A 194 17.76 11.27 -2.27
N ARG A 195 17.90 12.59 -2.27
CA ARG A 195 17.55 13.41 -3.43
C ARG A 195 18.52 13.10 -4.56
N TRP A 196 17.96 12.85 -5.74
CA TRP A 196 18.67 12.66 -6.99
C TRP A 196 18.41 13.85 -7.91
#